data_AF-A0A355S5J3-F1
#
_entry.id   AF-A0A355S5J3-F1
#
_cell.length_a   1.000
_cell.length_b   1.000
_cell.length_c   1.000
_cell.angle_alpha   90.00
_cell.angle_beta   90.00
_cell.angle_gamma   90.00
#
_symmetry.space_group_name_H-M   'P 1'
#
loop_
_entity.id
_entity.type
_entity.pdbx_description
1 polymer ?
#
loop_
_entity_poly.entity_id
_entity_poly.type
_entity_poly.pdbx_seq_one_letter_code
_entity_poly.pdbx_strand_id
1 'polypeptide(L)' 'MANLTQKERYLLQDQKGHEELCIKKYTNYADQAQDPQLKQVFTNNAKQEQQHLSTINQMLSG' A
#
# COMPACT_ATOMS: atom_id res chain seq x y z
N MET A 1 -15.35 3.01 19.31
CA MET A 1 -14.68 3.68 18.18
C MET A 1 -13.30 4.05 18.67
N ALA A 2 -12.26 3.52 18.04
CA ALA A 2 -10.89 3.85 18.43
C ALA A 2 -10.66 5.32 18.02
N ASN A 3 -10.75 6.25 18.96
CA ASN A 3 -10.43 7.65 18.71
C ASN A 3 -8.92 7.75 18.50
N LEU A 4 -8.50 7.66 17.24
CA LEU A 4 -7.11 7.90 16.86
C LEU A 4 -6.70 9.30 17.33
N THR A 5 -5.60 9.37 18.07
CA THR A 5 -4.97 10.64 18.40
C THR A 5 -4.47 11.33 17.14
N GLN A 6 -4.24 12.65 17.22
CA GLN A 6 -3.73 13.42 16.09
C GLN A 6 -2.39 12.88 15.57
N LYS A 7 -1.52 12.40 16.47
CA LYS A 7 -0.24 11.78 16.11
C LYS A 7 -0.44 10.46 15.34
N GLU A 8 -1.37 9.62 15.78
CA GLU A 8 -1.69 8.37 15.09
C GLU A 8 -2.31 8.62 13.71
N ARG A 9 -3.18 9.64 13.58
CA ARG A 9 -3.71 10.04 12.27
C ARG A 9 -2.62 10.50 11.31
N TYR A 10 -1.66 11.30 11.76
CA TYR A 10 -0.52 11.70 10.92
C TYR A 10 0.34 10.51 10.52
N LEU A 11 0.60 9.58 11.44
CA LEU A 11 1.34 8.36 11.14
C LEU A 11 0.62 7.52 10.08
N LEU A 12 -0.70 7.34 10.22
CA LEU A 12 -1.51 6.59 9.26
C LEU A 12 -1.59 7.28 7.89
N GLN A 13 -1.66 8.61 7.85
CA GLN A 13 -1.62 9.37 6.59
C GLN A 13 -0.27 9.23 5.88
N ASP A 14 0.82 9.24 6.64
CA ASP A 14 2.16 9.00 6.12
C ASP A 14 2.28 7.57 5.57
N GLN A 15 1.88 6.56 6.36
CA GLN A 15 1.83 5.17 5.93
C GLN A 15 0.97 4.98 4.68
N LYS A 16 -0.19 5.64 4.60
CA LYS A 16 -1.04 5.63 3.41
C LYS A 16 -0.27 6.06 2.16
N GLY A 17 0.46 7.18 2.23
CA GLY A 17 1.27 7.67 1.11
C GLY A 17 2.42 6.72 0.74
N HIS A 18 3.03 6.08 1.74
CA HIS A 18 4.03 5.03 1.53
C HIS A 18 3.45 3.83 0.78
N GLU A 19 2.28 3.33 1.17
CA GLU A 19 1.60 2.22 0.49
C GLU A 19 1.25 2.57 -0.97
N GLU A 20 0.69 3.76 -1.20
CA GLU A 20 0.39 4.24 -2.57
C GLU A 20 1.65 4.28 -3.45
N LEU A 21 2.78 4.73 -2.90
CA LEU A 21 4.06 4.73 -3.59
C LEU A 21 4.57 3.31 -3.86
N CYS A 22 4.45 2.39 -2.88
CA CYS A 22 4.84 0.99 -3.02
C CYS A 22 4.03 0.30 -4.12
N ILE A 23 2.71 0.47 -4.14
CA ILE A 23 1.82 -0.06 -5.20
C ILE A 23 2.29 0.44 -6.57
N LYS A 24 2.55 1.74 -6.70
CA LYS A 24 3.01 2.33 -7.96
C LYS A 24 4.36 1.77 -8.39
N LYS A 25 5.31 1.62 -7.47
CA LYS A 25 6.65 1.04 -7.74
C LYS A 25 6.54 -0.41 -8.17
N TYR A 26 5.81 -1.24 -7.43
CA TYR A 26 5.64 -2.65 -7.75
C TYR A 26 4.93 -2.85 -9.09
N THR A 27 3.90 -2.05 -9.38
CA THR A 27 3.22 -2.09 -10.68
C THR A 27 4.20 -1.74 -11.81
N ASN A 28 4.97 -0.66 -11.65
CA ASN A 28 5.96 -0.25 -12.65
C ASN A 28 7.07 -1.31 -12.85
N TYR A 29 7.57 -1.91 -11.77
CA TYR A 29 8.55 -2.99 -11.85
C TYR A 29 7.96 -4.27 -12.46
N ALA A 30 6.69 -4.58 -12.22
CA ALA A 30 5.99 -5.68 -12.88
C ALA A 30 5.88 -5.46 -14.40
N ASP A 31 5.70 -4.22 -14.83
CA ASP A 31 5.62 -3.87 -16.25
C ASP A 31 6.99 -3.89 -16.94
N GLN A 32 8.05 -3.50 -16.23
CA GLN A 32 9.43 -3.54 -16.74
C GLN A 32 10.05 -4.96 -16.67
N ALA A 33 9.55 -5.82 -15.79
CA ALA A 33 10.04 -7.18 -15.64
C ALA A 33 9.71 -8.04 -16.87
N GLN A 34 10.75 -8.57 -17.52
CA GLN A 34 10.62 -9.51 -18.64
C GLN A 34 10.40 -10.95 -18.15
N ASP A 35 10.85 -11.26 -16.93
CA ASP A 35 10.66 -12.57 -16.30
C ASP A 35 9.21 -12.71 -15.79
N PRO A 36 8.45 -13.73 -16.24
CA PRO A 36 7.08 -13.96 -15.81
C PRO A 36 6.91 -14.24 -14.31
N GLN A 37 7.84 -14.94 -13.67
CA GLN A 37 7.80 -15.18 -12.23
C GLN A 37 8.04 -13.88 -11.48
N LEU A 38 9.03 -13.08 -11.91
CA LEU A 38 9.31 -11.79 -11.28
C LEU A 38 8.13 -10.83 -11.41
N LYS A 39 7.50 -10.78 -12.59
CA LYS A 39 6.27 -10.02 -12.83
C LYS A 39 5.14 -10.46 -11.90
N GLN A 40 4.98 -11.78 -11.71
CA GLN A 40 3.95 -12.32 -10.82
C GLN A 40 4.21 -11.97 -9.36
N VAL A 41 5.48 -12.01 -8.90
CA VAL A 41 5.86 -11.57 -7.55
C VAL A 41 5.54 -10.10 -7.34
N PHE A 42 5.95 -9.20 -8.25
CA PHE A 42 5.64 -7.79 -8.14
C PHE A 42 4.14 -7.50 -8.18
N THR A 43 3.39 -8.20 -9.04
CA THR A 43 1.92 -8.09 -9.08
C THR A 43 1.28 -8.55 -7.78
N ASN A 44 1.80 -9.61 -7.17
CA ASN A 44 1.29 -10.11 -5.90
C ASN A 44 1.60 -9.15 -4.74
N ASN A 45 2.80 -8.56 -4.71
CA ASN A 45 3.16 -7.55 -3.73
C ASN A 45 2.28 -6.31 -3.88
N ALA A 46 2.07 -5.81 -5.11
CA ALA A 46 1.17 -4.68 -5.36
C ALA A 46 -0.26 -4.93 -4.84
N LYS A 47 -0.77 -6.17 -4.93
CA LYS A 47 -2.07 -6.55 -4.35
C LYS A 47 -2.07 -6.54 -2.82
N GLN A 48 -0.99 -6.98 -2.19
CA GLN A 48 -0.86 -6.93 -0.72
C GLN A 48 -0.83 -5.48 -0.24
N GLU A 49 -0.06 -4.61 -0.89
CA GLU A 49 -0.02 -3.19 -0.51
C GLU A 49 -1.37 -2.50 -0.75
N GLN A 50 -2.15 -2.90 -1.76
CA GLN A 50 -3.53 -2.44 -1.91
C GLN A 50 -4.44 -2.85 -0.73
N GLN A 51 -4.25 -4.04 -0.18
CA GLN A 51 -4.96 -4.48 1.03
C GLN A 51 -4.50 -3.68 2.26
N HIS A 52 -3.20 -3.40 2.39
CA HIS A 52 -2.67 -2.54 3.46
C HIS A 52 -3.27 -1.13 3.37
N LEU A 53 -3.27 -0.53 2.18
CA LEU A 53 -3.85 0.77 1.91
C LEU A 53 -5.34 0.82 2.28
N SER A 54 -6.11 -0.21 1.90
CA SER A 54 -7.52 -0.33 2.25
C SER A 54 -7.73 -0.38 3.77
N THR A 55 -6.89 -1.14 4.46
CA THR A 55 -6.91 -1.27 5.92
C THR A 55 -6.63 0.07 6.60
N ILE A 56 -5.61 0.82 6.14
CA ILE A 56 -5.28 2.16 6.65
C ILE A 56 -6.46 3.13 6.41
N ASN A 57 -7.08 3.09 5.23
CA ASN A 57 -8.25 3.93 4.94
C ASN A 57 -9.45 3.59 5.86
N GLN A 58 -9.68 2.32 6.15
CA GLN A 58 -10.72 1.89 7.10
C GLN A 58 -10.41 2.41 8.51
N MET A 59 -9.15 2.33 8.96
CA MET A 59 -8.73 2.88 10.26
C MET A 59 -8.90 4.40 10.33
N LEU A 60 -8.56 5.12 9.26
CA LEU A 60 -8.71 6.58 9.19
C LEU A 60 -10.17 7.05 9.12
N SER A 61 -11.07 6.20 8.60
CA SER A 61 -12.51 6.51 8.44
C SER A 61 -13.36 6.16 9.68
N GLY A 62 -12.80 5.44 10.66
CA GLY A 62 -13.46 5.05 11.92
C GLY A 62 -13.19 6.00 13.09
#